data_AF-A0A9P5GWM1-F1
#
_entry.id   AF-A0A9P5GWM1-F1
#
_cell.length_a   1.000
_cell.length_b   1.000
_cell.length_c   1.000
_cell.angle_alpha   90.00
_cell.angle_beta   90.00
_cell.angle_gamma   90.00
#
_symmetry.space_group_name_H-M   'P 1'
#
loop_
_entity.id
_entity.type
_entity.pdbx_description
1 polymer ?
#
loop_
_entity_poly.entity_id
_entity_poly.type
_entity_poly.pdbx_seq_one_letter_code
_entity_poly.pdbx_strand_id
1 'polypeptide(L)'
;MHSAQLLAILAFGAATVSAATCTKAITVTEPTPTISCDVVDADITIDSDLAGDVVINGPKQIKGDFIVNNASGLISLTSTTINAISGTFQLQSLELLSTLEMASLKTVGEIKMIKLPQLSSLNFGTEGVTKMTSISR
;
A
#
# COMPACT_ATOMS: atom_id res chain seq x y z
N MET A 1 -16.04 21.72 60.50
CA MET A 1 -15.40 22.48 59.41
C MET A 1 -13.98 21.94 59.27
N HIS A 2 -13.63 21.25 58.18
CA HIS A 2 -12.29 21.25 57.57
C HIS A 2 -12.47 20.69 56.16
N SER A 3 -12.35 21.63 55.23
CA SER A 3 -12.76 21.56 53.84
C SER A 3 -11.94 20.59 53.01
N ALA A 4 -12.62 20.01 52.04
CA ALA A 4 -12.08 19.27 50.92
C ALA A 4 -10.99 20.05 50.17
N GLN A 5 -9.93 19.35 49.79
CA GLN A 5 -9.15 19.70 48.61
C GLN A 5 -9.17 18.49 47.67
N LEU A 6 -10.05 18.58 46.67
CA LEU A 6 -10.09 17.68 45.53
C LEU A 6 -8.74 17.73 44.81
N LEU A 7 -8.08 16.58 44.71
CA LEU A 7 -6.95 16.38 43.81
C LEU A 7 -7.48 16.36 42.37
N ALA A 8 -7.10 17.37 41.60
CA ALA A 8 -7.36 17.45 40.17
C ALA A 8 -6.56 16.37 39.43
N ILE A 9 -7.25 15.37 38.90
CA ILE A 9 -6.67 14.40 37.96
C ILE A 9 -7.08 14.85 36.56
N LEU A 10 -6.20 15.61 35.91
CA LEU A 10 -6.27 15.86 34.47
C LEU A 10 -5.88 14.55 33.78
N ALA A 11 -6.87 13.72 33.46
CA ALA A 11 -6.67 12.60 32.56
C ALA A 11 -6.37 13.18 31.16
N PHE A 12 -5.09 13.23 30.79
CA PHE A 12 -4.70 13.40 29.40
C PHE A 12 -5.25 12.19 28.65
N GLY A 13 -6.39 12.39 27.97
CA GLY A 13 -6.88 11.45 26.98
C GLY A 13 -5.84 11.35 25.88
N ALA A 14 -4.95 10.36 25.97
CA ALA A 14 -4.22 9.89 24.82
C ALA A 14 -5.29 9.39 23.84
N ALA A 15 -5.64 10.22 22.86
CA ALA A 15 -6.28 9.74 21.66
C ALA A 15 -5.28 8.78 21.02
N THR A 16 -5.37 7.51 21.38
CA THR A 16 -4.71 6.44 20.65
C THR A 16 -5.32 6.52 19.26
N VAL A 17 -4.60 7.12 18.32
CA VAL A 17 -4.94 7.04 16.91
C VAL A 17 -4.77 5.56 16.58
N SER A 18 -5.85 4.79 16.76
CA SER A 18 -5.88 3.40 16.36
C SER A 18 -5.76 3.43 14.85
N ALA A 19 -4.59 3.10 14.34
CA ALA A 19 -4.39 2.89 12.92
C ALA A 19 -5.44 1.87 12.48
N ALA A 20 -6.37 2.31 11.63
CA ALA A 20 -7.46 1.44 11.18
C ALA A 20 -6.81 0.24 10.48
N THR A 21 -7.01 -0.96 11.02
CA THR A 21 -6.38 -2.19 10.53
C THR A 21 -7.42 -3.03 9.81
N CYS A 22 -7.21 -3.28 8.53
CA CYS A 22 -8.02 -4.16 7.71
C CYS A 22 -7.39 -5.56 7.73
N THR A 23 -8.10 -6.58 8.22
CA THR A 23 -7.63 -7.97 8.25
C THR A 23 -8.24 -8.85 7.16
N LYS A 24 -9.09 -8.28 6.32
CA LYS A 24 -9.70 -8.97 5.17
C LYS A 24 -8.94 -8.62 3.91
N ALA A 25 -8.76 -9.60 3.03
CA ALA A 25 -8.21 -9.37 1.70
C ALA A 25 -9.05 -8.32 0.96
N ILE A 26 -8.37 -7.41 0.26
CA ILE A 26 -9.00 -6.30 -0.46
C ILE A 26 -8.79 -6.52 -1.95
N THR A 27 -9.88 -6.62 -2.69
CA THR A 27 -9.86 -6.58 -4.15
C THR A 27 -10.19 -5.17 -4.60
N VAL A 28 -9.28 -4.53 -5.32
CA VAL A 28 -9.49 -3.22 -5.93
C VAL A 28 -10.13 -3.42 -7.30
N THR A 29 -11.37 -2.96 -7.45
CA THR A 29 -12.16 -3.07 -8.68
C THR A 29 -12.40 -1.71 -9.35
N GLU A 30 -11.85 -0.63 -8.79
CA GLU A 30 -12.00 0.74 -9.30
C GLU A 30 -10.63 1.40 -9.49
N PRO A 31 -10.47 2.38 -10.40
CA PRO A 31 -9.17 3.01 -10.67
C PRO A 31 -8.59 3.80 -9.50
N THR A 32 -9.43 4.39 -8.65
CA THR A 32 -9.00 5.22 -7.51
C THR A 32 -9.62 4.73 -6.21
N PRO A 33 -9.26 3.53 -5.71
CA PRO A 33 -9.80 3.04 -4.46
C PRO A 33 -9.34 3.93 -3.30
N THR A 34 -10.25 4.19 -2.38
CA THR A 34 -9.92 4.81 -1.08
C THR A 34 -10.08 3.75 0.00
N ILE A 35 -8.97 3.17 0.45
CA ILE A 35 -8.97 2.20 1.54
C ILE A 35 -8.85 2.97 2.86
N SER A 36 -9.89 2.93 3.70
CA SER A 36 -9.91 3.69 4.97
C SER A 36 -8.95 3.17 6.05
N CYS A 37 -8.30 2.03 5.81
CA CYS A 37 -7.35 1.44 6.73
C CYS A 37 -5.93 1.97 6.52
N ASP A 38 -5.26 2.34 7.61
CA ASP A 38 -3.84 2.70 7.61
C ASP A 38 -2.95 1.45 7.45
N VAL A 39 -3.37 0.31 7.98
CA VAL A 39 -2.65 -0.97 7.91
C VAL A 39 -3.57 -2.02 7.31
N VAL A 40 -3.08 -2.73 6.31
CA VAL A 40 -3.76 -3.89 5.73
C VAL A 40 -2.99 -5.14 6.15
N ASP A 41 -3.55 -5.89 7.10
CA ASP A 41 -3.04 -7.18 7.56
C ASP A 41 -3.67 -8.32 6.76
N ALA A 42 -3.57 -8.20 5.44
CA ALA A 42 -4.07 -9.13 4.44
C ALA A 42 -3.44 -8.78 3.08
N ASP A 43 -3.80 -9.56 2.07
CA ASP A 43 -3.36 -9.31 0.69
C ASP A 43 -4.24 -8.26 0.02
N ILE A 44 -3.62 -7.45 -0.85
CA ILE A 44 -4.31 -6.53 -1.76
C ILE A 44 -4.14 -7.06 -3.17
N THR A 45 -5.26 -7.29 -3.85
CA THR A 45 -5.26 -7.71 -5.26
C THR A 45 -5.93 -6.64 -6.10
N ILE A 46 -5.28 -6.24 -7.20
CA ILE A 46 -5.91 -5.40 -8.22
C ILE A 46 -6.63 -6.32 -9.20
N ASP A 47 -7.89 -6.01 -9.49
CA ASP A 47 -8.70 -6.78 -10.42
C ASP A 47 -8.12 -6.74 -11.84
N SER A 48 -8.18 -7.85 -12.57
CA SER A 48 -7.63 -7.95 -13.92
C SER A 48 -8.42 -7.16 -14.97
N ASP A 49 -9.69 -6.86 -14.68
CA ASP A 49 -10.56 -6.09 -15.59
C ASP A 49 -10.31 -4.58 -15.49
N LEU A 50 -9.49 -4.13 -14.52
CA LEU A 50 -9.10 -2.74 -14.42
C LEU A 50 -8.19 -2.31 -15.57
N ALA A 51 -8.52 -1.15 -16.12
CA ALA A 51 -7.81 -0.54 -17.23
C ALA A 51 -7.57 0.94 -17.00
N GLY A 52 -6.55 1.48 -17.68
CA GLY A 52 -6.15 2.88 -17.57
C GLY A 52 -5.21 3.13 -16.39
N ASP A 53 -5.37 4.28 -15.75
CA ASP A 53 -4.50 4.74 -14.68
C ASP A 53 -5.09 4.39 -13.31
N VAL A 54 -4.36 3.63 -12.50
CA VAL A 54 -4.78 3.23 -11.16
C VAL A 54 -3.97 3.98 -10.10
N VAL A 55 -4.68 4.61 -9.16
CA VAL A 55 -4.08 5.35 -8.04
C VAL A 55 -4.58 4.79 -6.72
N ILE A 56 -3.70 4.13 -5.97
CA ILE A 56 -4.03 3.55 -4.67
C ILE A 56 -3.80 4.57 -3.55
N ASN A 57 -4.90 4.97 -2.91
CA ASN A 57 -4.89 5.90 -1.78
C ASN A 57 -5.35 5.22 -0.49
N GLY A 58 -4.64 5.48 0.60
CA GLY A 58 -5.09 5.11 1.94
C GLY A 58 -4.06 4.32 2.74
N PRO A 59 -3.77 3.06 2.38
CA PRO A 59 -3.01 2.19 3.25
C PRO A 59 -1.55 2.62 3.25
N LYS A 60 -1.00 2.77 4.44
CA LYS A 60 0.42 3.09 4.64
C LYS A 60 1.25 1.82 4.67
N GLN A 61 0.71 0.75 5.25
CA GLN A 61 1.39 -0.52 5.38
C GLN A 61 0.53 -1.67 4.90
N ILE A 62 1.14 -2.61 4.19
CA ILE A 62 0.56 -3.88 3.78
C ILE A 62 1.43 -4.97 4.40
N LYS A 63 0.82 -5.83 5.23
CA LYS A 63 1.53 -6.97 5.85
C LYS A 63 1.54 -8.20 4.94
N GLY A 64 0.52 -8.36 4.11
CA GLY A 64 0.46 -9.40 3.09
C GLY A 64 1.14 -9.00 1.79
N ASP A 65 0.67 -9.62 0.72
CA ASP A 65 1.14 -9.41 -0.65
C ASP A 65 0.34 -8.29 -1.34
N PHE A 66 0.98 -7.58 -2.26
CA PHE A 66 0.31 -6.69 -3.21
C PHE A 66 0.44 -7.31 -4.60
N ILE A 67 -0.70 -7.70 -5.18
CA ILE A 67 -0.76 -8.58 -6.34
C ILE A 67 -1.52 -7.92 -7.48
N VAL A 68 -0.90 -7.84 -8.65
CA VAL A 68 -1.53 -7.42 -9.91
C VAL A 68 -1.20 -8.45 -10.97
N ASN A 69 -2.21 -9.20 -11.40
CA ASN A 69 -2.04 -10.28 -12.36
C ASN A 69 -2.98 -10.12 -13.54
N ASN A 70 -2.45 -10.18 -14.76
CA ASN A 70 -3.21 -10.20 -16.01
C ASN A 70 -4.10 -8.97 -16.25
N ALA A 71 -3.80 -7.83 -15.62
CA ALA A 71 -4.46 -6.55 -15.93
C ALA A 71 -3.83 -5.94 -17.19
N SER A 72 -4.14 -6.51 -18.36
CA SER A 72 -3.55 -6.10 -19.63
C SER A 72 -3.94 -4.69 -20.04
N GLY A 73 -5.06 -4.17 -19.55
CA GLY A 73 -5.53 -2.80 -19.77
C GLY A 73 -4.87 -1.74 -18.89
N LEU A 74 -4.07 -2.15 -17.89
CA LEU A 74 -3.47 -1.23 -16.93
C LEU A 74 -2.32 -0.45 -17.57
N ILE A 75 -2.39 0.88 -17.54
CA ILE A 75 -1.42 1.79 -18.17
C ILE A 75 -0.45 2.35 -17.13
N SER A 76 -0.95 2.76 -15.97
CA SER A 76 -0.12 3.22 -14.86
C SER A 76 -0.63 2.74 -13.51
N LEU A 77 0.31 2.52 -12.59
CA LEU A 77 0.02 2.20 -11.20
C LEU A 77 0.77 3.19 -10.30
N THR A 78 0.02 3.97 -9.52
CA THR A 78 0.57 5.01 -8.67
C THR A 78 0.13 4.86 -7.21
N SER A 79 1.03 5.08 -6.25
CA SER A 79 0.68 5.29 -4.85
C SER A 79 1.64 6.26 -4.16
N THR A 80 1.06 7.20 -3.42
CA THR A 80 1.79 8.17 -2.60
C THR A 80 1.71 7.86 -1.10
N THR A 81 0.95 6.85 -0.70
CA THR A 81 0.67 6.56 0.72
C THR A 81 1.35 5.28 1.22
N ILE A 82 1.45 4.26 0.37
CA ILE A 82 2.05 2.98 0.71
C ILE A 82 3.55 3.17 0.94
N ASN A 83 4.00 2.93 2.16
CA ASN A 83 5.41 3.02 2.55
C ASN A 83 6.07 1.67 2.85
N ALA A 84 5.27 0.64 3.15
CA ALA A 84 5.78 -0.69 3.44
C ALA A 84 4.86 -1.78 2.88
N ILE A 85 5.44 -2.75 2.19
CA ILE A 85 4.83 -4.01 1.80
C ILE A 85 5.68 -5.11 2.45
N SER A 86 5.12 -5.88 3.38
CA SER A 86 5.91 -6.87 4.11
C SER A 86 6.04 -8.20 3.35
N GLY A 87 5.04 -8.54 2.53
CA GLY A 87 5.07 -9.67 1.63
C GLY A 87 5.66 -9.34 0.25
N THR A 88 5.06 -9.93 -0.77
CA THR A 88 5.47 -9.85 -2.18
C THR A 88 4.73 -8.72 -2.88
N PHE A 89 5.48 -7.82 -3.52
CA PHE A 89 4.97 -6.89 -4.50
C PHE A 89 5.05 -7.53 -5.90
N GLN A 90 3.95 -8.13 -6.33
CA GLN A 90 3.84 -8.89 -7.56
C GLN A 90 3.12 -8.12 -8.66
N LEU A 91 3.81 -7.93 -9.78
CA LEU A 91 3.29 -7.38 -11.02
C LEU A 91 3.54 -8.40 -12.13
N GLN A 92 2.49 -9.01 -12.67
CA GLN A 92 2.60 -10.07 -13.66
C GLN A 92 1.65 -9.90 -14.84
N SER A 93 2.20 -10.04 -16.05
CA SER A 93 1.45 -10.00 -17.31
C SER A 93 0.66 -8.69 -17.49
N LEU A 94 1.34 -7.55 -17.32
CA LEU A 94 0.76 -6.21 -17.49
C LEU A 94 1.36 -5.61 -18.75
N GLU A 95 0.75 -5.95 -19.89
CA GLU A 95 1.32 -5.70 -21.21
C GLU A 95 1.41 -4.20 -21.53
N LEU A 96 0.43 -3.41 -21.09
CA LEU A 96 0.36 -1.97 -21.35
C LEU A 96 0.92 -1.11 -20.21
N LEU A 97 1.37 -1.72 -19.11
CA LEU A 97 1.86 -0.96 -17.97
C LEU A 97 3.13 -0.23 -18.38
N SER A 98 3.03 1.10 -18.46
CA SER A 98 4.11 1.99 -18.87
C SER A 98 4.79 2.68 -17.71
N THR A 99 4.04 2.95 -16.64
CA THR A 99 4.47 3.74 -15.49
C THR A 99 4.11 3.05 -14.18
N LEU A 100 5.11 2.88 -13.32
CA LEU A 100 4.96 2.45 -11.94
C LEU A 100 5.56 3.51 -11.01
N GLU A 101 4.72 4.14 -10.20
CA GLU A 101 5.10 5.23 -9.30
C GLU A 101 4.67 4.92 -7.86
N MET A 102 5.61 4.50 -7.03
CA MET A 102 5.38 4.16 -5.63
C MET A 102 6.20 5.10 -4.75
N ALA A 103 5.87 6.40 -4.81
CA ALA A 103 6.68 7.51 -4.29
C ALA A 103 7.05 7.41 -2.81
N SER A 104 6.25 6.71 -2.01
CA SER A 104 6.45 6.58 -0.57
C SER A 104 7.04 5.22 -0.16
N LEU A 105 7.26 4.28 -1.10
CA LEU A 105 7.63 2.90 -0.79
C LEU A 105 9.08 2.81 -0.33
N LYS A 106 9.28 2.52 0.96
CA LYS A 106 10.60 2.39 1.59
C LYS A 106 10.96 0.93 1.88
N THR A 107 9.98 0.10 2.22
CA THR A 107 10.20 -1.29 2.59
C THR A 107 9.37 -2.21 1.73
N VAL A 108 10.00 -3.26 1.20
CA VAL A 108 9.33 -4.35 0.49
C VAL A 108 9.89 -5.69 0.98
N GLY A 109 9.05 -6.71 1.12
CA GLY A 109 9.53 -8.06 1.38
C GLY A 109 10.26 -8.58 0.16
N GLU A 110 9.49 -8.77 -0.91
CA GLU A 110 9.97 -9.25 -2.21
C GLU A 110 9.36 -8.44 -3.35
N ILE A 111 10.11 -8.19 -4.41
CA ILE A 111 9.59 -7.60 -5.65
C ILE A 111 9.62 -8.67 -6.74
N LYS A 112 8.48 -8.89 -7.38
CA LYS A 112 8.31 -9.83 -8.49
C LYS A 112 7.66 -9.13 -9.67
N MET A 113 8.45 -8.87 -10.70
CA MET A 113 8.02 -8.17 -11.92
C MET A 113 8.22 -9.08 -13.12
N ILE A 114 7.12 -9.58 -13.70
CA ILE A 114 7.15 -10.59 -14.77
C ILE A 114 6.27 -10.12 -15.93
N LYS A 115 6.82 -10.14 -17.15
CA LYS A 115 6.09 -9.75 -18.38
C LYS A 115 5.48 -8.34 -18.29
N LEU A 116 6.35 -7.34 -18.17
CA LEU A 116 6.01 -5.92 -18.20
C LEU A 116 6.73 -5.22 -19.37
N PRO A 117 6.43 -5.59 -20.64
CA PRO A 117 7.24 -5.18 -21.80
C PRO A 117 7.22 -3.68 -22.10
N GLN A 118 6.16 -2.97 -21.71
CA GLN A 118 6.00 -1.53 -21.95
C GLN A 118 6.47 -0.66 -20.78
N LEU A 119 6.95 -1.27 -19.68
CA LEU A 119 7.35 -0.53 -18.49
C LEU A 119 8.59 0.31 -18.80
N SER A 120 8.41 1.62 -18.84
CA SER A 120 9.44 2.60 -19.20
C SER A 120 9.81 3.50 -18.04
N SER A 121 8.86 3.73 -17.11
CA SER A 121 9.07 4.51 -15.89
C SER A 121 8.80 3.64 -14.67
N LEU A 122 9.80 3.52 -13.80
CA LEU A 122 9.71 2.86 -12.50
C LEU A 122 10.34 3.78 -11.46
N ASN A 123 9.55 4.15 -10.46
CA ASN A 123 9.96 5.04 -9.39
C ASN A 123 9.42 4.54 -8.05
N PHE A 124 10.29 4.44 -7.05
CA PHE A 124 9.96 4.06 -5.67
C PHE A 124 10.14 5.23 -4.70
N GLY A 125 10.12 6.47 -5.22
CA GLY A 125 10.44 7.68 -4.47
C GLY A 125 11.93 8.02 -4.48
N THR A 126 12.24 9.20 -3.93
CA THR A 126 13.59 9.77 -3.92
C THR A 126 14.57 9.00 -3.02
N GLU A 127 14.07 8.42 -1.93
CA GLU A 127 14.86 7.53 -1.06
C GLU A 127 14.96 6.10 -1.63
N GLY A 128 14.05 5.74 -2.55
CA GLY A 128 13.90 4.39 -3.07
C GLY A 128 13.53 3.35 -1.99
N VAL A 129 13.57 2.08 -2.38
CA VAL A 129 13.40 0.96 -1.45
C VAL A 129 14.69 0.82 -0.62
N THR A 130 14.61 1.19 0.65
CA THR A 130 15.73 1.18 1.61
C THR A 130 15.87 -0.15 2.35
N LYS A 131 14.82 -0.99 2.33
CA LYS A 131 14.84 -2.33 2.93
C LYS A 131 14.12 -3.34 2.04
N MET A 132 14.84 -4.39 1.66
CA MET A 132 14.35 -5.50 0.84
C MET A 132 14.81 -6.83 1.44
N THR A 133 13.92 -7.83 1.49
CA THR A 133 14.26 -9.15 2.05
C THR A 133 14.78 -10.11 0.97
N SER A 134 14.15 -10.11 -0.22
CA SER A 134 14.53 -11.02 -1.31
C SER A 134 14.18 -10.44 -2.68
N ILE A 135 14.92 -10.82 -3.73
CA ILE A 135 14.58 -10.58 -5.15
C ILE A 135 14.50 -11.93 -5.87
N SER A 136 13.38 -12.23 -6.52
CA SER A 136 13.24 -13.41 -7.37
C SER A 136 13.12 -13.01 -8.84
N ARG A 137 13.77 -13.79 -9.71
CA ARG A 137 13.75 -13.62 -11.18
C ARG A 137 12.80 -14.62 -11.82
#